data_AF-A0A4S2LZH2-F1
#
_entry.id   AF-A0A4S2LZH2-F1
#
_cell.length_a   1.000
_cell.length_b   1.000
_cell.length_c   1.000
_cell.angle_alpha   90.00
_cell.angle_beta   90.00
_cell.angle_gamma   90.00
#
_symmetry.space_group_name_H-M   'P 1'
#
loop_
_entity.id
_entity.type
_entity.pdbx_description
1 polymer ?
#
loop_
_entity_poly.entity_id
_entity_poly.type
_entity_poly.pdbx_seq_one_letter_code
_entity_poly.pdbx_strand_id
1 'polypeptide(L)'
;MEGTTLRRILRVVLWQTNHYPQPRVSWIRNQHGSGVGALSKMLVPDILPTSVTKIFGMAWETDPVGPENAEIPIPKNGVNSGVVLMHLSRMRRAKWSQLFEWAVREFLFHYGLLSVGEQSALKILIQKRPELYYRIPCEWNLQLWSEATQISCPVIWTDRLPEEAICPEYESPKHGNLDHPGIPNLVHSNFSPGKPESGGNAPSFFRTSLNASKAQTMGELRSGFLEVYWSFKPIPQTCFD
;
A
#
# COMPACT_ATOMS: atom_id res chain seq x y z
N MET A 1 -1.81 0.64 -45.27
CA MET A 1 -1.10 0.34 -44.01
C MET A 1 -2.15 0.33 -42.91
N GLU A 2 -2.56 -0.85 -42.47
CA GLU A 2 -3.51 -0.98 -41.36
C GLU A 2 -2.76 -0.78 -40.04
N GLY A 3 -3.23 0.16 -39.21
CA GLY A 3 -2.69 0.36 -37.87
C GLY A 3 -3.24 -0.70 -36.93
N THR A 4 -2.40 -1.61 -36.45
CA THR A 4 -2.77 -2.61 -35.46
C THR A 4 -2.99 -1.94 -34.10
N THR A 5 -4.24 -1.56 -33.80
CA THR A 5 -4.60 -1.03 -32.48
C THR A 5 -4.36 -2.07 -31.40
N LEU A 6 -3.35 -1.83 -30.56
CA LEU A 6 -3.02 -2.65 -29.40
C LEU A 6 -4.14 -2.56 -28.34
N ARG A 7 -5.17 -3.40 -28.49
CA ARG A 7 -6.21 -3.57 -27.46
C ARG A 7 -5.57 -4.17 -26.22
N ARG A 8 -5.47 -3.39 -25.14
CA ARG A 8 -5.11 -3.89 -23.81
C ARG A 8 -6.26 -4.74 -23.29
N ILE A 9 -6.14 -6.06 -23.38
CA ILE A 9 -7.17 -6.98 -22.86
C ILE A 9 -7.08 -6.98 -21.32
N LEU A 10 -8.01 -6.29 -20.66
CA LEU A 10 -8.22 -6.43 -19.22
C LEU A 10 -8.82 -7.83 -18.95
N ARG A 11 -8.10 -8.66 -18.20
CA ARG A 11 -8.63 -9.95 -17.71
C ARG A 11 -8.83 -9.88 -16.20
N VAL A 12 -10.10 -9.78 -15.78
CA VAL A 12 -10.49 -9.89 -14.37
C VAL A 12 -10.53 -11.36 -13.97
N VAL A 13 -9.93 -11.71 -12.82
CA VAL A 13 -9.98 -13.04 -12.23
C VAL A 13 -10.37 -12.89 -10.76
N LEU A 14 -11.50 -13.48 -10.38
CA LEU A 14 -12.05 -13.40 -9.02
C LEU A 14 -11.74 -14.68 -8.23
N TRP A 15 -11.43 -14.53 -6.94
CA TRP A 15 -11.10 -15.63 -6.03
C TRP A 15 -12.02 -15.58 -4.82
N GLN A 16 -12.67 -16.71 -4.49
CA GLN A 16 -13.51 -16.81 -3.30
C GLN A 16 -12.66 -17.08 -2.05
N THR A 17 -12.85 -16.29 -1.00
CA THR A 17 -12.05 -16.34 0.22
C THR A 17 -12.49 -17.42 1.22
N ASN A 18 -13.72 -17.93 1.08
CA ASN A 18 -14.34 -18.87 2.01
C ASN A 18 -13.75 -20.29 1.98
N HIS A 19 -13.32 -20.79 0.83
CA HIS A 19 -12.89 -22.20 0.67
C HIS A 19 -11.44 -22.46 1.07
N TYR A 20 -10.47 -21.70 0.53
CA TYR A 20 -9.05 -22.00 0.72
C TYR A 20 -8.33 -21.00 1.64
N PRO A 21 -8.49 -19.67 1.50
CA PRO A 21 -7.78 -18.73 2.38
C PRO A 21 -8.29 -18.74 3.82
N GLN A 22 -9.60 -18.63 4.02
CA GLN A 22 -10.19 -18.41 5.35
C GLN A 22 -9.89 -19.51 6.38
N PRO A 23 -9.99 -20.83 6.07
CA PRO A 23 -9.69 -21.87 7.06
C PRO A 23 -8.23 -21.88 7.56
N ARG A 24 -7.30 -21.34 6.76
CA ARG A 24 -5.87 -21.27 7.11
C ARG A 24 -5.51 -20.10 8.01
N VAL A 25 -6.40 -19.10 8.15
CA VAL A 25 -6.17 -17.88 8.95
C VAL A 25 -7.25 -17.61 10.00
N SER A 26 -8.35 -18.39 10.02
CA SER A 26 -9.46 -18.19 10.97
C SER A 26 -9.09 -18.44 12.44
N TRP A 27 -8.06 -19.24 12.71
CA TRP A 27 -7.50 -19.48 14.04
C TRP A 27 -6.73 -18.27 14.60
N ILE A 28 -6.40 -17.29 13.75
CA ILE A 28 -5.58 -16.13 14.09
C ILE A 28 -6.46 -15.06 14.74
N ARG A 29 -6.23 -14.79 16.02
CA ARG A 29 -6.95 -13.72 16.75
C ARG A 29 -6.56 -12.36 16.16
N ASN A 30 -7.51 -11.66 15.55
CA ASN A 30 -7.28 -10.43 14.79
C ASN A 30 -8.41 -9.41 15.04
N GLN A 31 -8.07 -8.12 15.16
CA GLN A 31 -9.01 -6.99 15.29
C GLN A 31 -8.95 -5.99 14.12
N HIS A 32 -8.13 -6.25 13.10
CA HIS A 32 -8.04 -5.37 11.93
C HIS A 32 -9.40 -5.19 11.22
N GLY A 33 -9.73 -3.97 10.79
CA GLY A 33 -11.03 -3.64 10.19
C GLY A 33 -11.40 -4.40 8.92
N SER A 34 -10.41 -4.98 8.20
CA SER A 34 -10.65 -5.87 7.05
C SER A 34 -10.70 -7.38 7.42
N GLY A 35 -10.68 -7.71 8.72
CA GLY A 35 -10.82 -9.05 9.26
C GLY A 35 -9.88 -10.08 8.63
N VAL A 36 -10.42 -11.27 8.32
CA VAL A 36 -9.66 -12.37 7.68
C VAL A 36 -9.14 -12.03 6.28
N GLY A 37 -9.70 -11.03 5.59
CA GLY A 37 -9.23 -10.61 4.26
C GLY A 37 -7.80 -10.04 4.31
N ALA A 38 -7.48 -9.34 5.39
CA ALA A 38 -6.15 -8.78 5.65
C ALA A 38 -5.09 -9.89 5.76
N LEU A 39 -5.41 -10.96 6.51
CA LEU A 39 -4.55 -12.14 6.63
C LEU A 39 -4.51 -12.97 5.33
N SER A 40 -5.62 -13.06 4.61
CA SER A 40 -5.77 -13.91 3.41
C SER A 40 -4.81 -13.52 2.28
N LYS A 41 -4.49 -12.22 2.10
CA LYS A 41 -3.51 -11.80 1.08
C LYS A 41 -2.12 -12.41 1.32
N MET A 42 -1.75 -12.76 2.55
CA MET A 42 -0.45 -13.39 2.83
C MET A 42 -0.35 -14.83 2.33
N LEU A 43 -1.46 -15.44 1.91
CA LEU A 43 -1.52 -16.80 1.33
C LEU A 43 -1.44 -16.81 -0.20
N VAL A 44 -1.40 -15.64 -0.86
CA VAL A 44 -1.33 -15.52 -2.33
C VAL A 44 -0.24 -16.39 -3.00
N PRO A 45 0.97 -16.58 -2.41
CA PRO A 45 1.96 -17.52 -2.95
C PRO A 45 1.48 -18.98 -3.07
N ASP A 46 0.57 -19.43 -2.20
CA ASP A 46 0.04 -20.79 -2.21
C ASP A 46 -1.25 -20.91 -3.04
N ILE A 47 -2.04 -19.82 -3.13
CA ILE A 47 -3.31 -19.78 -3.86
C ILE A 47 -3.09 -19.79 -5.38
N LEU A 48 -2.13 -19.00 -5.85
CA LEU A 48 -1.97 -18.74 -7.28
C LEU A 48 -1.12 -19.81 -7.98
N PRO A 49 -1.37 -20.08 -9.27
CA PRO A 49 -0.55 -21.00 -10.06
C PRO A 49 0.95 -20.69 -10.01
N THR A 50 1.77 -21.73 -10.12
CA THR A 50 3.24 -21.61 -10.11
C THR A 50 3.79 -20.82 -11.30
N SER A 51 3.04 -20.74 -12.40
CA SER A 51 3.31 -19.88 -13.57
C SER A 51 3.23 -18.38 -13.26
N VAL A 52 2.51 -17.97 -12.22
CA VAL A 52 2.52 -16.58 -11.74
C VAL A 52 3.73 -16.41 -10.81
N THR A 53 4.67 -15.54 -11.20
CA THR A 53 5.99 -15.43 -10.53
C THR A 53 6.19 -14.16 -9.69
N LYS A 54 5.43 -13.10 -9.99
CA LYS A 54 5.47 -11.77 -9.35
C LYS A 54 4.08 -11.13 -9.32
N ILE A 55 3.77 -10.38 -8.25
CA ILE A 55 2.57 -9.53 -8.06
C ILE A 55 3.00 -8.22 -7.35
N PHE A 56 2.25 -7.13 -7.53
CA PHE A 56 2.65 -5.75 -7.20
C PHE A 56 2.41 -5.26 -5.75
N GLY A 57 3.38 -4.52 -5.14
CA GLY A 57 3.08 -3.44 -4.16
C GLY A 57 3.94 -2.96 -2.92
N MET A 58 4.87 -3.67 -2.27
CA MET A 58 5.15 -3.53 -0.80
C MET A 58 5.78 -2.22 -0.29
N ALA A 59 4.98 -1.36 0.34
CA ALA A 59 5.39 0.02 0.59
C ALA A 59 5.24 0.50 2.04
N TRP A 60 6.17 1.37 2.44
CA TRP A 60 6.61 1.76 3.79
C TRP A 60 5.52 2.06 4.85
N GLU A 61 5.73 1.66 6.13
CA GLU A 61 5.00 2.28 7.27
C GLU A 61 5.67 3.60 7.62
N THR A 62 4.89 4.61 7.99
CA THR A 62 5.43 5.84 8.58
C THR A 62 6.36 5.54 9.76
N ASP A 63 7.64 5.92 9.65
CA ASP A 63 8.56 5.94 10.78
C ASP A 63 8.87 7.40 11.13
N PRO A 64 8.35 7.93 12.26
CA PRO A 64 8.57 9.33 12.64
C PRO A 64 10.00 9.61 13.12
N VAL A 65 10.84 8.57 13.27
CA VAL A 65 12.26 8.70 13.56
C VAL A 65 13.02 8.16 12.34
N GLY A 66 13.70 9.06 11.63
CA GLY A 66 14.47 8.69 10.45
C GLY A 66 15.60 7.68 10.78
N PRO A 67 16.11 6.95 9.77
CA PRO A 67 17.21 6.03 9.97
C PRO A 67 18.51 6.79 10.24
N GLU A 68 18.88 6.94 11.50
CA GLU A 68 20.27 7.22 11.88
C GLU A 68 21.13 6.02 11.46
N ASN A 69 21.75 6.14 10.28
CA ASN A 69 22.86 5.32 9.78
C ASN A 69 22.59 3.80 9.69
N ALA A 70 21.90 3.36 8.61
CA ALA A 70 21.92 1.97 8.15
C ALA A 70 21.80 1.85 6.62
N GLU A 71 22.68 1.06 5.99
CA GLU A 71 22.72 0.80 4.53
C GLU A 71 21.45 0.13 3.98
N ILE A 72 20.62 -0.45 4.85
CA ILE A 72 19.22 -0.77 4.57
C ILE A 72 18.42 -0.25 5.75
N PRO A 73 17.62 0.83 5.60
CA PRO A 73 16.77 1.29 6.69
C PRO A 73 15.63 0.28 6.86
N ILE A 74 15.74 -0.52 7.92
CA ILE A 74 14.66 -1.37 8.40
C ILE A 74 13.79 -0.50 9.31
N PRO A 75 12.51 -0.27 8.98
CA PRO A 75 11.65 0.57 9.80
C PRO A 75 11.43 -0.09 11.16
N LYS A 76 11.82 0.61 12.23
CA LYS A 76 11.75 0.10 13.61
C LYS A 76 10.30 -0.21 13.99
N ASN A 77 9.37 0.57 13.45
CA ASN A 77 7.96 0.52 13.78
C ASN A 77 7.14 -0.51 12.99
N GLY A 78 7.62 -1.00 11.84
CA GLY A 78 6.95 -2.01 11.00
C GLY A 78 6.89 -1.60 9.53
N VAL A 79 6.08 -2.26 8.70
CA VAL A 79 5.76 -1.81 7.32
C VAL A 79 4.26 -1.78 7.09
N ASN A 80 3.80 -0.81 6.31
CA ASN A 80 2.43 -0.79 5.86
C ASN A 80 2.22 -1.89 4.82
N SER A 81 1.00 -2.40 4.76
CA SER A 81 0.62 -3.52 3.92
C SER A 81 -0.56 -3.18 2.99
N GLY A 82 -0.95 -1.90 2.91
CA GLY A 82 -1.97 -1.43 1.97
C GLY A 82 -1.62 -1.77 0.51
N VAL A 83 -0.34 -1.98 0.25
CA VAL A 83 0.25 -2.36 -1.04
C VAL A 83 1.31 -3.46 -0.74
N VAL A 84 1.43 -4.57 -1.51
CA VAL A 84 2.38 -5.70 -1.23
C VAL A 84 3.01 -6.40 -2.48
N LEU A 85 4.34 -6.31 -2.65
CA LEU A 85 5.19 -6.78 -3.76
C LEU A 85 5.57 -8.23 -3.49
N MET A 86 4.79 -9.13 -4.04
CA MET A 86 4.99 -10.56 -3.82
C MET A 86 5.75 -11.17 -4.99
N HIS A 87 7.06 -11.35 -4.83
CA HIS A 87 7.82 -12.20 -5.75
C HIS A 87 7.54 -13.67 -5.42
N LEU A 88 6.38 -14.17 -5.87
CA LEU A 88 5.83 -15.48 -5.54
C LEU A 88 6.84 -16.63 -5.68
N SER A 89 7.67 -16.66 -6.73
CA SER A 89 8.70 -17.69 -6.89
C SER A 89 9.81 -17.65 -5.84
N ARG A 90 10.16 -16.47 -5.29
CA ARG A 90 11.08 -16.36 -4.15
C ARG A 90 10.38 -16.77 -2.85
N MET A 91 9.16 -16.29 -2.63
CA MET A 91 8.35 -16.60 -1.45
C MET A 91 8.07 -18.11 -1.30
N ARG A 92 7.67 -18.80 -2.38
CA ARG A 92 7.50 -20.26 -2.41
C ARG A 92 8.78 -21.00 -2.05
N ARG A 93 9.93 -20.62 -2.64
CA ARG A 93 11.25 -21.22 -2.31
C ARG A 93 11.66 -20.98 -0.86
N ALA A 94 11.32 -19.82 -0.29
CA ALA A 94 11.53 -19.50 1.12
C ALA A 94 10.52 -20.17 2.08
N LYS A 95 9.59 -21.01 1.57
CA LYS A 95 8.47 -21.60 2.32
C LYS A 95 7.65 -20.55 3.09
N TRP A 96 7.36 -19.43 2.42
CA TRP A 96 6.76 -18.21 3.00
C TRP A 96 5.64 -18.47 4.01
N SER A 97 4.69 -19.36 3.70
CA SER A 97 3.54 -19.62 4.58
C SER A 97 3.93 -20.20 5.94
N GLN A 98 5.03 -20.96 6.02
CA GLN A 98 5.59 -21.45 7.27
C GLN A 98 6.25 -20.31 8.06
N LEU A 99 6.95 -19.39 7.38
CA LEU A 99 7.53 -18.18 7.99
C LEU A 99 6.44 -17.25 8.52
N PHE A 100 5.39 -17.00 7.73
CA PHE A 100 4.25 -16.16 8.13
C PHE A 100 3.49 -16.76 9.31
N GLU A 101 3.19 -18.06 9.29
CA GLU A 101 2.58 -18.73 10.44
C GLU A 101 3.47 -18.66 11.69
N TRP A 102 4.77 -18.91 11.56
CA TRP A 102 5.71 -18.76 12.67
C TRP A 102 5.69 -17.35 13.27
N ALA A 103 5.75 -16.31 12.43
CA ALA A 103 5.74 -14.91 12.88
C ALA A 103 4.40 -14.49 13.49
N VAL A 104 3.28 -15.03 13.00
CA VAL A 104 1.96 -14.89 13.64
C VAL A 104 1.96 -15.55 15.02
N ARG A 105 2.49 -16.77 15.17
CA ARG A 105 2.56 -17.48 16.46
C ARG A 105 3.45 -16.75 17.46
N GLU A 106 4.61 -16.26 17.02
CA GLU A 106 5.50 -15.40 17.82
C GLU A 106 4.77 -14.14 18.29
N PHE A 107 4.09 -13.42 17.40
CA PHE A 107 3.34 -12.21 17.78
C PHE A 107 2.18 -12.52 18.73
N LEU A 108 1.41 -13.59 18.48
CA LEU A 108 0.31 -14.00 19.35
C LEU A 108 0.79 -14.50 20.72
N PHE A 109 2.00 -15.07 20.83
CA PHE A 109 2.58 -15.45 22.12
C PHE A 109 2.88 -14.24 23.00
N HIS A 110 3.46 -13.17 22.44
CA HIS A 110 3.81 -11.95 23.20
C HIS A 110 2.64 -10.99 23.40
N TYR A 111 1.70 -10.90 22.45
CA TYR A 111 0.65 -9.86 22.43
C TYR A 111 -0.79 -10.41 22.45
N GLY A 112 -1.00 -11.72 22.30
CA GLY A 112 -2.32 -12.38 22.36
C GLY A 112 -3.28 -12.12 21.19
N LEU A 113 -3.04 -11.09 20.38
CA LEU A 113 -3.94 -10.59 19.33
C LEU A 113 -3.17 -9.75 18.29
N LEU A 114 -3.51 -9.84 17.00
CA LEU A 114 -3.06 -8.87 15.99
C LEU A 114 -4.05 -7.70 15.88
N SER A 115 -3.67 -6.52 16.36
CA SER A 115 -4.47 -5.28 16.24
C SER A 115 -4.46 -4.69 14.83
N VAL A 116 -3.29 -4.72 14.16
CA VAL A 116 -3.08 -4.22 12.78
C VAL A 116 -2.94 -5.36 11.77
N GLY A 117 -3.57 -6.51 12.05
CA GLY A 117 -3.60 -7.66 11.14
C GLY A 117 -2.20 -8.21 10.85
N GLU A 118 -2.00 -8.65 9.61
CA GLU A 118 -0.73 -9.17 9.09
C GLU A 118 0.46 -8.21 9.25
N GLN A 119 0.25 -6.89 9.39
CA GLN A 119 1.34 -5.95 9.60
C GLN A 119 2.17 -6.27 10.84
N SER A 120 1.55 -6.78 11.91
CA SER A 120 2.30 -7.15 13.12
C SER A 120 3.15 -8.41 12.92
N ALA A 121 2.69 -9.39 12.12
CA ALA A 121 3.51 -10.54 11.74
C ALA A 121 4.63 -10.15 10.75
N LEU A 122 4.35 -9.24 9.82
CA LEU A 122 5.34 -8.68 8.89
C LEU A 122 6.44 -7.92 9.62
N LYS A 123 6.10 -7.17 10.69
CA LYS A 123 7.09 -6.52 11.57
C LYS A 123 8.06 -7.54 12.18
N ILE A 124 7.56 -8.64 12.73
CA ILE A 124 8.41 -9.73 13.26
C ILE A 124 9.29 -10.33 12.16
N LEU A 125 8.71 -10.63 10.99
CA LEU A 125 9.47 -11.19 9.86
C LEU A 125 10.61 -10.27 9.41
N ILE A 126 10.35 -8.99 9.19
CA ILE A 126 11.35 -8.04 8.69
C ILE A 126 12.46 -7.80 9.73
N GLN A 127 12.11 -7.72 11.02
CA GLN A 127 13.09 -7.57 12.09
C GLN A 127 13.97 -8.82 12.29
N LYS A 128 13.45 -10.02 12.02
CA LYS A 128 14.15 -11.30 12.23
C LYS A 128 14.81 -11.84 10.95
N ARG A 129 14.35 -11.39 9.79
CA ARG A 129 14.78 -11.81 8.44
C ARG A 129 14.76 -10.61 7.47
N PRO A 130 15.65 -9.63 7.66
CA PRO A 130 15.72 -8.44 6.81
C PRO A 130 16.06 -8.76 5.36
N GLU A 131 16.65 -9.93 5.07
CA GLU A 131 16.92 -10.41 3.70
C GLU A 131 15.67 -10.66 2.87
N LEU A 132 14.50 -10.77 3.52
CA LEU A 132 13.20 -10.91 2.86
C LEU A 132 12.55 -9.56 2.55
N TYR A 133 13.10 -8.46 3.05
CA TYR A 133 12.55 -7.13 2.90
C TYR A 133 13.13 -6.41 1.68
N TYR A 134 12.25 -5.78 0.89
CA TYR A 134 12.63 -4.84 -0.15
C TYR A 134 11.86 -3.54 0.07
N ARG A 135 12.59 -2.44 0.20
CA ARG A 135 12.01 -1.11 0.41
C ARG A 135 11.48 -0.55 -0.90
N ILE A 136 10.20 -0.18 -0.92
CA ILE A 136 9.64 0.69 -1.96
C ILE A 136 9.63 2.14 -1.44
N PRO A 137 9.89 3.14 -2.31
CA PRO A 137 9.70 4.55 -1.99
C PRO A 137 8.28 4.88 -1.47
N CYS A 138 8.18 5.94 -0.68
CA CYS A 138 6.94 6.27 0.04
C CYS A 138 5.83 6.79 -0.87
N GLU A 139 6.19 7.32 -2.05
CA GLU A 139 5.30 7.82 -3.10
C GLU A 139 4.38 6.73 -3.67
N TRP A 140 4.74 5.45 -3.50
CA TRP A 140 3.93 4.29 -3.89
C TRP A 140 2.95 3.82 -2.80
N ASN A 141 2.90 4.49 -1.65
CA ASN A 141 1.92 4.29 -0.58
C ASN A 141 1.90 5.53 0.32
N LEU A 142 1.57 6.68 -0.25
CA LEU A 142 1.48 7.92 0.51
C LEU A 142 0.30 7.81 1.46
N GLN A 143 0.59 7.56 2.73
CA GLN A 143 -0.43 7.37 3.75
C GLN A 143 -0.99 8.72 4.23
N LEU A 144 -2.29 8.74 4.56
CA LEU A 144 -2.98 9.95 4.98
C LEU A 144 -3.35 9.99 6.47
N TRP A 145 -3.00 8.95 7.24
CA TRP A 145 -3.42 8.82 8.64
C TRP A 145 -2.77 9.83 9.61
N SER A 146 -1.52 10.23 9.39
CA SER A 146 -0.72 11.02 10.35
C SER A 146 0.03 12.16 9.69
N GLU A 147 0.07 13.32 10.35
CA GLU A 147 0.88 14.49 9.98
C GLU A 147 2.38 14.15 9.85
N ALA A 148 2.87 13.17 10.63
CA ALA A 148 4.26 12.70 10.54
C ALA A 148 4.60 12.07 9.17
N THR A 149 3.59 11.67 8.38
CA THR A 149 3.79 11.22 7.00
C THR A 149 4.29 12.35 6.10
N GLN A 150 3.85 13.59 6.31
CA GLN A 150 4.32 14.73 5.52
C GLN A 150 5.80 15.04 5.79
N ILE A 151 6.25 14.89 7.04
CA ILE A 151 7.65 15.11 7.43
C ILE A 151 8.56 14.04 6.82
N SER A 152 8.10 12.78 6.79
CA SER A 152 8.88 11.63 6.33
C SER A 152 8.78 11.38 4.82
N CYS A 153 7.67 11.80 4.19
CA CYS A 153 7.38 11.72 2.76
C CYS A 153 6.78 13.05 2.26
N PRO A 154 7.58 14.13 2.14
CA PRO A 154 7.11 15.38 1.58
C PRO A 154 6.84 15.19 0.08
N VAL A 155 5.64 15.58 -0.36
CA VAL A 155 5.21 15.38 -1.74
C VAL A 155 4.43 16.58 -2.30
N ILE A 156 4.46 16.71 -3.62
CA ILE A 156 3.60 17.59 -4.40
C ILE A 156 2.69 16.70 -5.25
N TRP A 157 1.39 16.71 -4.94
CA TRP A 157 0.35 16.09 -5.74
C TRP A 157 -0.32 17.14 -6.63
N THR A 158 0.07 17.17 -7.89
CA THR A 158 -0.68 17.85 -8.96
C THR A 158 -1.53 16.85 -9.72
N ASP A 159 -2.61 17.32 -10.32
CA ASP A 159 -3.30 16.57 -11.37
C ASP A 159 -2.31 16.26 -12.48
N ARG A 160 -2.20 14.98 -12.88
CA ARG A 160 -1.39 14.58 -14.02
C ARG A 160 -2.26 14.47 -15.26
N LEU A 161 -1.80 15.05 -16.37
CA LEU A 161 -2.39 14.81 -17.68
C LEU A 161 -2.09 13.37 -18.14
N PRO A 162 -2.92 12.74 -18.99
CA PRO A 162 -2.68 11.38 -19.48
C PRO A 162 -1.32 11.18 -20.16
N GLU A 163 -0.77 12.25 -20.75
CA GLU A 163 0.52 12.29 -21.43
C GLU A 163 1.70 12.35 -20.43
N GLU A 164 1.46 12.74 -19.18
CA GLU A 164 2.44 12.80 -18.08
C GLU A 164 2.60 11.44 -17.36
N ALA A 165 2.06 10.37 -17.94
CA ALA A 165 2.28 8.98 -17.51
C ALA A 165 3.72 8.46 -17.74
N ILE A 166 4.69 9.37 -17.91
CA ILE A 166 6.11 9.05 -17.97
C ILE A 166 6.54 8.64 -16.56
N CYS A 167 7.09 7.44 -16.43
CA CYS A 167 7.90 7.04 -15.28
C CYS A 167 9.37 7.27 -15.64
N PRO A 168 9.91 8.51 -15.53
CA PRO A 168 11.35 8.67 -15.64
C PRO A 168 12.00 7.94 -14.47
N GLU A 169 13.24 7.48 -14.66
CA GLU A 169 14.09 6.95 -13.58
C GLU A 169 14.61 8.08 -12.69
N TYR A 170 13.71 8.94 -12.21
CA TYR A 170 14.04 9.89 -11.14
C TYR A 170 14.33 9.08 -9.87
N GLU A 171 15.50 9.30 -9.29
CA GLU A 171 15.78 8.86 -7.94
C GLU A 171 14.72 9.47 -7.01
N SER A 172 13.93 8.62 -6.35
CA SER A 172 13.01 9.07 -5.30
C SER A 172 13.77 9.94 -4.30
N PRO A 173 13.26 11.13 -3.93
CA PRO A 173 13.98 12.01 -3.05
C PRO A 173 14.39 11.36 -1.74
N LYS A 174 15.52 11.82 -1.19
CA LYS A 174 15.96 11.39 0.13
C LYS A 174 14.83 11.61 1.15
N HIS A 175 14.60 10.60 1.97
CA HIS A 175 13.55 10.58 2.97
C HIS A 175 13.56 11.85 3.84
N GLY A 176 12.43 12.56 3.90
CA GLY A 176 12.30 13.83 4.61
C GLY A 176 12.98 15.05 3.97
N ASN A 177 13.43 14.99 2.71
CA ASN A 177 13.96 16.16 2.01
C ASN A 177 12.83 17.12 1.60
N LEU A 178 12.60 18.16 2.40
CA LEU A 178 11.58 19.19 2.14
C LEU A 178 11.88 20.07 0.91
N ASP A 179 13.16 20.21 0.54
CA ASP A 179 13.57 21.03 -0.61
C ASP A 179 13.34 20.32 -1.95
N HIS A 180 13.23 18.99 -1.95
CA HIS A 180 12.98 18.16 -3.14
C HIS A 180 11.83 17.19 -2.86
N PRO A 181 10.57 17.66 -2.78
CA PRO A 181 9.43 16.78 -2.54
C PRO A 181 9.19 15.81 -3.70
N GLY A 182 8.70 14.61 -3.38
CA GLY A 182 8.34 13.59 -4.37
C GLY A 182 6.99 13.86 -5.05
N ILE A 183 6.64 13.05 -6.05
CA ILE A 183 5.30 13.08 -6.68
C ILE A 183 4.63 11.74 -6.36
N PRO A 184 3.42 11.71 -5.76
CA PRO A 184 2.78 10.45 -5.40
C PRO A 184 2.38 9.68 -6.65
N ASN A 185 2.61 8.35 -6.60
CA ASN A 185 2.16 7.38 -7.59
C ASN A 185 0.93 6.60 -7.08
N LEU A 186 0.80 6.44 -5.76
CA LEU A 186 -0.38 5.84 -5.13
C LEU A 186 -0.62 6.45 -3.74
N VAL A 187 -1.83 7.00 -3.54
CA VAL A 187 -2.25 7.62 -2.28
C VAL A 187 -3.17 6.68 -1.52
N HIS A 188 -2.86 6.44 -0.25
CA HIS A 188 -3.55 5.49 0.61
C HIS A 188 -4.40 6.22 1.67
N SER A 189 -5.71 6.22 1.44
CA SER A 189 -6.71 6.75 2.37
C SER A 189 -6.91 5.83 3.57
N ASN A 190 -5.99 5.89 4.52
CA ASN A 190 -6.06 5.23 5.83
C ASN A 190 -6.40 6.20 6.99
N PHE A 191 -7.08 7.31 6.70
CA PHE A 191 -7.46 8.32 7.68
C PHE A 191 -8.92 8.19 8.16
N SER A 192 -9.18 8.70 9.37
CA SER A 192 -10.52 8.76 9.99
C SER A 192 -11.40 9.84 9.35
N PRO A 193 -12.74 9.71 9.34
CA PRO A 193 -13.57 8.76 10.09
C PRO A 193 -13.77 7.38 9.45
N GLY A 194 -13.22 7.13 8.26
CA GLY A 194 -13.37 5.88 7.54
C GLY A 194 -13.16 6.07 6.05
N LYS A 195 -13.33 4.98 5.29
CA LYS A 195 -13.21 5.04 3.84
C LYS A 195 -14.39 5.81 3.21
N PRO A 196 -14.21 6.54 2.10
CA PRO A 196 -15.25 7.41 1.56
C PRO A 196 -16.46 6.66 0.97
N GLU A 197 -16.34 5.35 0.68
CA GLU A 197 -17.48 4.49 0.36
C GLU A 197 -18.40 4.20 1.55
N SER A 198 -17.94 4.36 2.80
CA SER A 198 -18.67 3.99 4.02
C SER A 198 -19.75 4.99 4.47
N GLY A 199 -20.17 5.92 3.60
CA GLY A 199 -21.32 6.80 3.86
C GLY A 199 -21.01 8.28 4.12
N GLY A 200 -19.87 8.79 3.67
CA GLY A 200 -19.61 10.23 3.66
C GLY A 200 -20.47 10.97 2.61
N ASN A 201 -20.75 12.25 2.85
CA ASN A 201 -21.26 13.15 1.80
C ASN A 201 -20.09 13.63 0.91
N ALA A 202 -20.40 14.00 -0.34
CA ALA A 202 -19.46 14.76 -1.14
C ALA A 202 -19.17 16.12 -0.46
N PRO A 203 -17.90 16.58 -0.42
CA PRO A 203 -17.57 17.93 0.03
C PRO A 203 -18.41 18.99 -0.69
N SER A 204 -18.89 19.98 0.07
CA SER A 204 -19.69 21.10 -0.47
C SER A 204 -18.86 22.09 -1.28
N PHE A 205 -17.53 21.97 -1.25
CA PHE A 205 -16.60 22.81 -2.01
C PHE A 205 -15.39 21.98 -2.44
N PHE A 206 -15.06 22.07 -3.72
CA PHE A 206 -13.80 21.57 -4.29
C PHE A 206 -13.02 22.77 -4.79
N ARG A 207 -11.96 23.13 -4.05
CA ARG A 207 -10.76 23.87 -4.46
C ARG A 207 -10.02 24.44 -3.26
N THR A 208 -8.73 24.17 -3.23
CA THR A 208 -7.75 25.26 -3.10
C THR A 208 -6.84 25.15 -4.30
N SER A 209 -6.37 26.26 -4.87
CA SER A 209 -5.33 26.21 -5.91
C SER A 209 -4.07 25.60 -5.29
N LEU A 210 -3.86 24.29 -5.47
CA LEU A 210 -2.75 23.57 -4.85
C LEU A 210 -1.43 24.14 -5.37
N ASN A 211 -0.60 24.65 -4.46
CA ASN A 211 0.63 25.31 -4.85
C ASN A 211 1.68 24.27 -5.27
N ALA A 212 1.80 24.05 -6.58
CA ALA A 212 2.75 23.12 -7.21
C ALA A 212 4.24 23.42 -6.97
N SER A 213 4.58 24.45 -6.17
CA SER A 213 5.96 24.78 -5.77
C SER A 213 6.34 24.35 -4.35
N LYS A 214 5.41 23.81 -3.54
CA LYS A 214 5.67 23.41 -2.14
C LYS A 214 5.00 22.10 -1.77
N ALA A 215 5.67 21.32 -0.92
CA ALA A 215 5.11 20.10 -0.34
C ALA A 215 3.78 20.39 0.38
N GLN A 216 2.75 19.63 0.06
CA GLN A 216 1.39 19.85 0.57
C GLN A 216 1.24 19.40 2.02
N THR A 217 0.38 20.10 2.75
CA THR A 217 -0.06 19.69 4.09
C THR A 217 -0.90 18.42 4.03
N MET A 218 -0.93 17.67 5.13
CA MET A 218 -1.80 16.50 5.23
C MET A 218 -3.29 16.85 5.07
N GLY A 219 -3.71 18.06 5.46
CA GLY A 219 -5.05 18.59 5.21
C GLY A 219 -5.35 18.81 3.72
N GLU A 220 -4.40 19.34 2.97
CA GLU A 220 -4.49 19.47 1.51
C GLU A 220 -4.50 18.10 0.81
N LEU A 221 -3.64 17.16 1.23
CA LEU A 221 -3.60 15.80 0.68
C LEU A 221 -4.90 15.01 0.93
N ARG A 222 -5.48 15.11 2.13
CA ARG A 222 -6.79 14.51 2.45
C ARG A 222 -7.92 15.14 1.63
N SER A 223 -7.88 16.46 1.45
CA SER A 223 -8.86 17.20 0.62
C SER A 223 -8.76 16.78 -0.85
N GLY A 224 -7.56 16.75 -1.43
CA GLY A 224 -7.32 16.32 -2.80
C GLY A 224 -7.73 14.86 -3.04
N PHE A 225 -7.49 13.96 -2.08
CA PHE A 225 -7.98 12.58 -2.17
C PHE A 225 -9.51 12.50 -2.28
N LEU A 226 -10.22 13.28 -1.46
CA LEU A 226 -11.69 13.33 -1.51
C LEU A 226 -12.18 13.98 -2.80
N GLU A 227 -11.52 15.02 -3.31
CA GLU A 227 -11.82 15.67 -4.59
C GLU A 227 -11.71 14.69 -5.76
N VAL A 228 -10.61 13.94 -5.87
CA VAL A 228 -10.43 12.90 -6.88
C VAL A 228 -11.48 11.79 -6.70
N TYR A 229 -11.66 11.26 -5.49
CA TYR A 229 -12.63 10.19 -5.26
C TYR A 229 -14.06 10.58 -5.69
N TRP A 230 -14.55 11.75 -5.27
CA TRP A 230 -15.91 12.18 -5.57
C TRP A 230 -16.11 12.63 -7.02
N SER A 231 -15.06 13.12 -7.69
CA SER A 231 -15.09 13.43 -9.12
C SER A 231 -15.24 12.18 -9.99
N PHE A 232 -14.59 11.07 -9.61
CA PHE A 232 -14.66 9.81 -10.37
C PHE A 232 -15.78 8.86 -9.92
N LYS A 233 -16.30 8.97 -8.68
CA LYS A 233 -17.39 8.14 -8.16
C LYS A 233 -18.65 8.06 -9.05
N PRO A 234 -19.15 9.13 -9.71
CA PRO A 234 -20.33 9.04 -10.56
C PRO A 234 -20.06 8.42 -11.94
N ILE A 235 -18.80 8.18 -12.32
CA ILE A 235 -18.45 7.62 -13.63
C ILE A 235 -18.80 6.12 -13.66
N PRO A 236 -19.62 5.65 -14.62
CA PRO A 236 -19.95 4.23 -14.75
C PRO A 236 -18.71 3.35 -14.97
N GLN A 237 -18.68 2.16 -14.38
CA GLN A 237 -17.57 1.22 -14.56
C GLN A 237 -17.38 0.81 -16.04
N THR A 238 -18.46 0.81 -16.83
CA THR A 238 -18.46 0.55 -18.27
C THR A 238 -17.69 1.58 -19.10
N CYS A 239 -17.25 2.70 -18.51
CA CYS A 239 -16.37 3.67 -19.16
C CYS A 239 -14.88 3.25 -19.13
N PHE A 240 -14.55 2.13 -18.48
CA PHE A 240 -13.18 1.62 -18.34
C PHE A 240 -12.96 0.26 -19.04
N ASP A 241 -13.95 -0.23 -19.80
CA ASP A 241 -13.92 -1.46 -20.62
C ASP A 241 -13.44 -1.19 -22.08
#